data_AF-A0A7K4BJB6-F1
#
_entry.id   AF-A0A7K4BJB6-F1
#
_cell.length_a   1.000
_cell.length_b   1.000
_cell.length_c   1.000
_cell.angle_alpha   90.00
_cell.angle_beta   90.00
_cell.angle_gamma   90.00
#
_symmetry.space_group_name_H-M   'P 1'
#
loop_
_entity.id
_entity.type
_entity.pdbx_description
1 polymer ?
#
loop_
_entity_poly.entity_id
_entity_poly.type
_entity_poly.pdbx_seq_one_letter_code
_entity_poly.pdbx_strand_id
1 'polypeptide(L)'
;MRCPVCGFEDGGRYCSNCGALLTSGAEAAPVAGSWLERCPVCRTKPLEETVSRGFLGLTSRQVYTCPGCEATFTPEGGETFRLSKAADQSNPIWKTYGNQTLTGDEWRRIAYGGASDARQRALDIEYALGEIQKGFVPELQVESNAVLLKRGERAVAVIPRVTLKEPRSVRRTYGGGAGPSIRIAKGVYFRTSGFTSRSESHEEVREIDSGTLTLTNRRMVFTGAKRTVNVPLGKIVGMEPYKDAIAINRDGKQRTEYYTGIDNAHLTIGVGGRTHVVPLSGVVFMCMVQGLLNREE
;
A
#
# COMPACT_ATOMS: atom_id res chain seq x y z
N MET A 1 -23.78 -7.99 -3.91
CA MET A 1 -24.22 -8.37 -2.55
C MET A 1 -24.10 -7.15 -1.66
N ARG A 2 -25.06 -6.88 -0.77
CA ARG A 2 -25.02 -5.69 0.08
C ARG A 2 -24.16 -5.97 1.32
N CYS A 3 -23.14 -5.14 1.63
CA CYS A 3 -22.29 -5.30 2.83
C CYS A 3 -23.19 -5.35 4.07
N PRO A 4 -23.13 -6.42 4.88
CA PRO A 4 -23.94 -6.51 6.09
C PRO A 4 -23.50 -5.49 7.16
N VAL A 5 -22.28 -4.94 7.03
CA VAL A 5 -21.71 -3.95 7.96
C VAL A 5 -22.03 -2.50 7.55
N CYS A 6 -21.96 -2.15 6.27
CA CYS A 6 -22.11 -0.76 5.81
C CYS A 6 -23.18 -0.54 4.74
N GLY A 7 -23.86 -1.59 4.28
CA GLY A 7 -24.92 -1.49 3.29
C GLY A 7 -24.46 -1.22 1.85
N PHE A 8 -23.15 -1.17 1.58
CA PHE A 8 -22.59 -0.92 0.24
C PHE A 8 -22.73 -2.15 -0.66
N GLU A 9 -23.18 -1.95 -1.90
CA GLU A 9 -23.32 -3.06 -2.85
C GLU A 9 -22.00 -3.40 -3.51
N ASP A 10 -21.55 -4.64 -3.29
CA ASP A 10 -20.29 -5.13 -3.80
C ASP A 10 -20.36 -6.63 -4.16
N GLY A 11 -19.66 -7.02 -5.22
CA GLY A 11 -19.59 -8.39 -5.72
C GLY A 11 -18.33 -9.17 -5.30
N GLY A 12 -17.44 -8.55 -4.52
CA GLY A 12 -16.23 -9.17 -3.98
C GLY A 12 -16.48 -10.02 -2.73
N ARG A 13 -15.47 -10.81 -2.33
CA ARG A 13 -15.50 -11.56 -1.05
C ARG A 13 -15.50 -10.64 0.17
N TYR A 14 -14.83 -9.50 0.05
CA TYR A 14 -14.82 -8.42 1.02
C TYR A 14 -15.44 -7.18 0.38
N CYS A 15 -16.14 -6.39 1.18
CA CYS A 15 -16.67 -5.13 0.72
C CYS A 15 -15.54 -4.13 0.48
N SER A 16 -15.52 -3.51 -0.69
CA SER A 16 -14.60 -2.46 -1.09
C SER A 16 -14.84 -1.14 -0.34
N ASN A 17 -15.94 -1.01 0.40
CA ASN A 17 -16.23 0.15 1.23
C ASN A 17 -15.89 -0.09 2.72
N CYS A 18 -16.32 -1.23 3.28
CA CYS A 18 -16.21 -1.51 4.71
C CYS A 18 -15.12 -2.53 5.06
N GLY A 19 -14.47 -3.19 4.08
CA GLY A 19 -13.56 -4.32 4.31
C GLY A 19 -14.22 -5.58 4.87
N ALA A 20 -15.48 -5.51 5.30
CA ALA A 20 -16.18 -6.64 5.90
C ALA A 20 -16.43 -7.73 4.87
N LEU A 21 -16.36 -8.97 5.35
CA LEU A 21 -16.70 -10.15 4.56
C LEU A 21 -18.17 -10.04 4.13
N LEU A 22 -18.43 -10.12 2.83
CA LEU A 22 -19.81 -10.01 2.30
C LEU A 22 -20.62 -11.28 2.48
N THR A 23 -19.96 -12.40 2.79
CA THR A 23 -20.57 -13.69 3.06
C THR A 23 -20.50 -14.01 4.54
N SER A 24 -21.66 -14.04 5.22
CA SER A 24 -21.78 -14.57 6.58
C SER A 24 -21.63 -16.09 6.58
N GLY A 25 -20.62 -16.62 7.26
CA GLY A 25 -20.53 -18.04 7.60
C GLY A 25 -19.15 -18.65 7.37
N ALA A 26 -18.42 -18.84 8.48
CA ALA A 26 -17.12 -19.50 8.58
C ALA A 26 -15.98 -18.84 7.80
N GLU A 27 -14.78 -18.91 8.37
CA GLU A 27 -13.54 -18.91 7.62
C GLU A 27 -13.76 -19.81 6.40
N ALA A 28 -13.90 -19.21 5.20
CA ALA A 28 -14.42 -19.98 4.08
C ALA A 28 -13.52 -21.19 3.90
N ALA A 29 -14.11 -22.38 4.04
CA ALA A 29 -13.42 -23.64 3.87
C ALA A 29 -12.57 -23.55 2.60
N PRO A 30 -11.35 -24.10 2.58
CA PRO A 30 -10.53 -24.09 1.37
C PRO A 30 -11.40 -24.55 0.22
N VAL A 31 -11.55 -23.69 -0.81
CA VAL A 31 -12.38 -23.99 -1.97
C VAL A 31 -11.88 -25.31 -2.55
N ALA A 32 -12.63 -26.39 -2.34
CA ALA A 32 -12.24 -27.70 -2.86
C ALA A 32 -12.38 -27.72 -4.38
N GLY A 33 -11.56 -28.53 -5.05
CA GLY A 33 -11.61 -28.71 -6.51
C GLY A 33 -10.52 -27.95 -7.29
N SER A 34 -10.39 -28.31 -8.57
CA SER A 34 -9.45 -27.70 -9.50
C SER A 34 -9.92 -26.31 -9.95
N TRP A 35 -8.99 -25.40 -10.21
CA TRP A 35 -9.32 -24.08 -10.79
C TRP A 35 -9.92 -24.17 -12.20
N LEU A 36 -9.79 -25.33 -12.86
CA LEU A 36 -10.38 -25.62 -14.16
C LEU A 36 -11.91 -25.85 -14.09
N GLU A 37 -12.47 -26.15 -12.93
CA GLU A 37 -13.90 -26.47 -12.78
C GLU A 37 -14.80 -25.25 -12.97
N ARG A 38 -14.24 -24.03 -12.87
CA ARG A 38 -14.98 -22.79 -12.97
C ARG A 38 -14.10 -21.67 -13.53
N CYS A 39 -14.53 -21.05 -14.62
CA CYS A 39 -13.79 -19.99 -15.27
C CYS A 39 -13.63 -18.76 -14.34
N PRO A 40 -12.40 -18.25 -14.12
CA PRO A 40 -12.17 -17.07 -13.30
C PRO A 40 -12.85 -15.79 -13.81
N VAL A 41 -13.09 -15.66 -15.12
CA VAL A 41 -13.61 -14.45 -15.76
C VAL A 41 -15.13 -14.37 -15.70
N CYS A 42 -15.84 -15.40 -16.18
CA CYS A 42 -17.30 -15.41 -16.20
C CYS A 42 -17.94 -16.13 -15.01
N ARG A 43 -17.19 -16.97 -14.29
CA ARG A 43 -17.64 -17.76 -13.14
C ARG A 43 -18.82 -18.70 -13.44
N THR A 44 -19.02 -19.11 -14.69
CA THR A 44 -20.17 -19.95 -15.09
C THR A 44 -19.78 -21.34 -15.61
N LYS A 45 -18.79 -21.44 -16.48
CA LYS A 45 -18.41 -22.68 -17.17
C LYS A 45 -17.02 -23.17 -16.75
N PRO A 46 -16.74 -24.48 -16.77
CA PRO A 46 -15.38 -24.99 -16.63
C PRO A 46 -14.50 -24.53 -17.80
N LEU A 47 -13.19 -24.66 -17.62
CA LEU A 47 -12.19 -24.43 -18.67
C LEU A 47 -11.89 -25.73 -19.40
N GLU A 48 -11.70 -25.64 -20.71
CA GLU A 48 -11.36 -26.75 -21.57
C GLU A 48 -9.90 -26.63 -22.03
N GLU A 49 -9.18 -27.74 -21.99
CA GLU A 49 -7.84 -27.80 -22.56
C GLU A 49 -7.92 -27.73 -24.09
N THR A 50 -7.15 -26.81 -24.67
CA THR A 50 -7.12 -26.53 -26.11
C THR A 50 -5.68 -26.28 -26.56
N VAL A 51 -5.43 -26.34 -27.87
CA VAL A 51 -4.12 -26.06 -28.44
C VAL A 51 -4.14 -24.72 -29.17
N SER A 52 -3.35 -23.77 -28.69
CA SER A 52 -3.10 -22.52 -29.39
C SER A 52 -1.97 -22.73 -30.39
N ARG A 53 -2.26 -22.55 -31.69
CA ARG A 53 -1.24 -22.54 -32.76
C ARG A 53 -0.68 -21.13 -32.93
N GLY A 54 0.63 -21.00 -32.97
CA GLY A 54 1.35 -19.76 -33.21
C GLY A 54 1.42 -19.37 -34.69
N PHE A 55 2.17 -18.32 -34.98
CA PHE A 55 2.34 -17.79 -36.34
C PHE A 55 2.84 -18.90 -37.29
N LEU A 56 2.10 -19.13 -38.39
CA LEU A 56 2.33 -20.19 -39.38
C LEU A 56 2.28 -21.64 -38.85
N GLY A 57 1.73 -21.88 -37.65
CA GLY A 57 1.59 -23.24 -37.10
C GLY A 57 2.89 -23.87 -36.61
N LEU A 58 3.98 -23.11 -36.57
CA LEU A 58 5.31 -23.59 -36.19
C LEU A 58 5.50 -23.81 -34.68
N THR A 59 4.62 -23.22 -33.86
CA THR A 59 4.59 -23.43 -32.42
C THR A 59 3.19 -23.82 -31.99
N SER A 60 3.07 -24.85 -31.16
CA SER A 60 1.82 -25.25 -30.53
C SER A 60 2.01 -25.20 -29.02
N ARG A 61 1.05 -24.62 -28.31
CA ARG A 61 1.07 -24.56 -26.85
C ARG A 61 -0.29 -24.94 -26.30
N GLN A 62 -0.28 -25.77 -25.27
CA GLN A 62 -1.46 -26.09 -24.48
C GLN A 62 -1.97 -24.80 -23.81
N VAL A 63 -3.26 -24.54 -23.89
CA VAL A 63 -3.95 -23.42 -23.23
C VAL A 63 -5.29 -23.90 -22.69
N TYR A 64 -5.82 -23.19 -21.71
CA TYR A 64 -7.13 -23.48 -21.12
C TYR A 64 -8.11 -22.39 -21.53
N THR A 65 -9.20 -22.73 -22.20
CA THR A 65 -10.14 -21.77 -22.77
C THR A 65 -11.54 -21.98 -22.19
N CYS A 66 -12.22 -20.89 -21.85
CA CYS A 66 -13.62 -20.95 -21.43
C CYS A 66 -14.55 -20.94 -22.66
N PRO A 67 -15.43 -21.94 -22.84
CA PRO A 67 -16.38 -21.94 -23.96
C PRO A 67 -17.47 -20.87 -23.84
N GLY A 68 -17.68 -20.30 -22.64
CA GLY A 68 -18.73 -19.31 -22.41
C GLY A 68 -18.32 -17.84 -22.60
N CYS A 69 -17.05 -17.50 -22.32
CA CYS A 69 -16.57 -16.11 -22.42
C CYS A 69 -15.24 -15.96 -23.19
N GLU A 70 -14.76 -17.06 -23.77
CA GLU A 70 -13.50 -17.14 -24.54
C GLU A 70 -12.26 -16.65 -23.78
N ALA A 71 -12.32 -16.63 -22.45
CA ALA A 71 -11.15 -16.37 -21.63
C ALA A 71 -10.12 -17.47 -21.85
N THR A 72 -8.87 -17.11 -22.16
CA THR A 72 -7.77 -18.04 -22.40
C THR A 72 -6.70 -17.86 -21.34
N PHE A 73 -6.27 -18.98 -20.77
CA PHE A 73 -5.20 -19.07 -19.79
C PHE A 73 -4.03 -19.86 -20.38
N THR A 74 -2.86 -19.25 -20.40
CA THR A 74 -1.64 -19.82 -20.98
C THR A 74 -0.69 -20.26 -19.87
N PRO A 75 -0.24 -21.51 -19.82
CA PRO A 75 0.81 -21.94 -18.89
C PRO A 75 2.12 -21.15 -19.12
N GLU A 76 2.75 -20.69 -18.04
CA GLU A 76 4.04 -19.96 -18.09
C GLU A 76 5.14 -20.67 -17.24
N GLY A 77 4.90 -21.92 -16.84
CA GLY A 77 5.79 -22.72 -16.00
C GLY A 77 5.47 -22.63 -14.50
N GLY A 78 6.01 -23.55 -13.70
CA GLY A 78 5.87 -23.53 -12.23
C GLY A 78 4.43 -23.49 -11.70
N GLU A 79 3.52 -24.25 -12.33
CA GLU A 79 2.07 -24.26 -11.99
C GLU A 79 1.38 -22.89 -12.08
N THR A 80 1.92 -21.99 -12.91
CA THR A 80 1.36 -20.67 -13.16
C THR A 80 0.72 -20.55 -14.53
N PHE A 81 -0.30 -19.71 -14.61
CA PHE A 81 -1.11 -19.49 -15.79
C PHE A 81 -1.36 -17.99 -15.98
N ARG A 82 -1.13 -17.50 -17.19
CA ARG A 82 -1.42 -16.13 -17.59
C ARG A 82 -2.81 -16.02 -18.19
N LEU A 83 -3.64 -15.09 -17.71
CA LEU A 83 -4.88 -14.72 -18.39
C LEU A 83 -4.51 -13.90 -19.64
N SER A 84 -4.42 -14.56 -20.79
CA SER A 84 -3.84 -14.01 -22.02
C SER A 84 -4.88 -13.47 -23.01
N LYS A 85 -6.15 -13.86 -22.87
CA LYS A 85 -7.27 -13.38 -23.68
C LYS A 85 -8.57 -13.36 -22.87
N ALA A 86 -9.47 -12.43 -23.17
CA ALA A 86 -10.89 -12.48 -22.86
C ALA A 86 -11.66 -11.76 -23.98
N ALA A 87 -12.86 -12.25 -24.35
CA ALA A 87 -13.67 -11.60 -25.39
C ALA A 87 -14.14 -10.21 -24.95
N ASP A 88 -14.63 -10.09 -23.72
CA ASP A 88 -15.05 -8.82 -23.13
C ASP A 88 -13.90 -8.17 -22.34
N GLN A 89 -13.22 -7.20 -22.95
CA GLN A 89 -12.16 -6.43 -22.29
C GLN A 89 -12.68 -5.43 -21.26
N SER A 90 -14.00 -5.18 -21.22
CA SER A 90 -14.60 -4.33 -20.20
C SER A 90 -14.80 -5.05 -18.86
N ASN A 91 -14.74 -6.39 -18.87
CA ASN A 91 -14.94 -7.26 -17.73
C ASN A 91 -14.00 -6.90 -16.56
N PRO A 92 -14.50 -6.79 -15.31
CA PRO A 92 -13.69 -6.39 -14.16
C PRO A 92 -12.50 -7.33 -13.87
N ILE A 93 -12.65 -8.64 -14.08
CA ILE A 93 -11.58 -9.62 -13.90
C ILE A 93 -10.49 -9.42 -14.94
N TRP A 94 -10.86 -9.18 -16.21
CA TRP A 94 -9.88 -8.84 -17.25
C TRP A 94 -9.17 -7.51 -16.95
N LYS A 95 -9.90 -6.46 -16.57
CA LYS A 95 -9.29 -5.18 -16.18
C LYS A 95 -8.32 -5.31 -15.01
N THR A 96 -8.60 -6.20 -14.08
CA THR A 96 -7.80 -6.38 -12.86
C THR A 96 -6.61 -7.32 -13.07
N TYR A 97 -6.79 -8.41 -13.82
CA TYR A 97 -5.83 -9.53 -13.91
C TYR A 97 -5.37 -9.87 -15.33
N GLY A 98 -5.87 -9.17 -16.35
CA GLY A 98 -5.46 -9.37 -17.73
C GLY A 98 -3.95 -9.26 -17.88
N ASN A 99 -3.36 -10.21 -18.60
CA ASN A 99 -1.91 -10.39 -18.79
C ASN A 99 -1.09 -10.73 -17.54
N GLN A 100 -1.71 -10.89 -16.37
CA GLN A 100 -1.00 -11.35 -15.17
C GLN A 100 -0.86 -12.86 -15.17
N THR A 101 0.28 -13.33 -14.67
CA THR A 101 0.60 -14.74 -14.44
C THR A 101 0.39 -15.03 -12.95
N LEU A 102 -0.55 -15.91 -12.63
CA LEU A 102 -0.90 -16.30 -11.27
C LEU A 102 -0.86 -17.82 -11.12
N THR A 103 -0.79 -18.30 -9.88
CA THR A 103 -0.88 -19.73 -9.57
C THR A 103 -2.28 -20.28 -9.86
N GLY A 104 -2.39 -21.59 -10.11
CA GLY A 104 -3.70 -22.25 -10.21
C GLY A 104 -4.59 -21.99 -8.99
N ASP A 105 -3.99 -21.94 -7.80
CA ASP A 105 -4.69 -21.66 -6.54
C ASP A 105 -5.25 -20.24 -6.43
N GLU A 106 -4.54 -19.25 -6.95
CA GLU A 106 -5.07 -17.88 -7.05
C GLU A 106 -6.21 -17.81 -8.06
N TRP A 107 -6.10 -18.46 -9.21
CA TRP A 107 -7.19 -18.53 -10.18
C TRP A 107 -8.42 -19.23 -9.62
N ARG A 108 -8.23 -20.31 -8.85
CA ARG A 108 -9.30 -20.98 -8.09
C ARG A 108 -9.99 -19.97 -7.17
N ARG A 109 -9.24 -19.23 -6.35
CA ARG A 109 -9.85 -18.20 -5.48
C ARG A 109 -10.65 -17.17 -6.27
N ILE A 110 -10.12 -16.68 -7.39
CA ILE A 110 -10.79 -15.69 -8.25
C ILE A 110 -12.09 -16.24 -8.86
N ALA A 111 -12.08 -17.50 -9.32
CA ALA A 111 -13.26 -18.17 -9.89
C ALA A 111 -14.43 -18.28 -8.92
N TYR A 112 -14.14 -18.34 -7.62
CA TYR A 112 -15.13 -18.41 -6.56
C TYR A 112 -15.33 -17.07 -5.82
N GLY A 113 -14.97 -15.95 -6.45
CA GLY A 113 -15.25 -14.59 -5.95
C GLY A 113 -14.21 -14.00 -5.00
N GLY A 114 -13.10 -14.70 -4.77
CA GLY A 114 -11.93 -14.21 -4.06
C GLY A 114 -11.00 -13.37 -4.93
N ALA A 115 -9.74 -13.27 -4.50
CA ALA A 115 -8.70 -12.48 -5.16
C ALA A 115 -7.34 -13.23 -5.14
N SER A 116 -6.39 -12.76 -5.96
CA SER A 116 -4.98 -13.15 -5.85
C SER A 116 -4.37 -12.71 -4.52
N ASP A 117 -3.22 -13.27 -4.14
CA ASP A 117 -2.59 -12.94 -2.85
C ASP A 117 -2.11 -11.50 -2.82
N ALA A 118 -1.52 -11.02 -3.92
CA ALA A 118 -1.11 -9.63 -4.06
C ALA A 118 -2.29 -8.66 -3.94
N ARG A 119 -3.44 -8.98 -4.58
CA ARG A 119 -4.64 -8.13 -4.51
C ARG A 119 -5.26 -8.15 -3.10
N GLN A 120 -5.32 -9.32 -2.48
CA GLN A 120 -5.85 -9.44 -1.12
C GLN A 120 -4.98 -8.68 -0.10
N ARG A 121 -3.65 -8.78 -0.21
CA ARG A 121 -2.72 -8.00 0.61
C ARG A 121 -2.94 -6.50 0.42
N ALA A 122 -3.14 -6.03 -0.81
CA ALA A 122 -3.41 -4.61 -1.07
C ALA A 122 -4.71 -4.13 -0.41
N LEU A 123 -5.79 -4.92 -0.51
CA LEU A 123 -7.08 -4.61 0.12
C LEU A 123 -6.98 -4.59 1.65
N ASP A 124 -6.26 -5.54 2.24
CA ASP A 124 -6.06 -5.60 3.70
C ASP A 124 -5.27 -4.38 4.21
N ILE A 125 -4.23 -3.97 3.48
CA ILE A 125 -3.43 -2.78 3.82
C ILE A 125 -4.29 -1.52 3.68
N GLU A 126 -5.05 -1.37 2.59
CA GLU A 126 -5.95 -0.23 2.38
C GLU A 126 -6.99 -0.12 3.52
N TYR A 127 -7.63 -1.23 3.86
CA TYR A 127 -8.58 -1.29 4.98
C TYR A 127 -7.92 -0.85 6.30
N ALA A 128 -6.76 -1.42 6.63
CA ALA A 128 -6.06 -1.10 7.86
C ALA A 128 -5.62 0.37 7.93
N LEU A 129 -5.15 0.95 6.83
CA LEU A 129 -4.82 2.38 6.76
C LEU A 129 -6.04 3.26 7.03
N GLY A 130 -7.21 2.87 6.52
CA GLY A 130 -8.48 3.53 6.82
C GLY A 130 -8.82 3.50 8.30
N GLU A 131 -8.64 2.36 8.97
CA GLU A 131 -8.88 2.24 10.42
C GLU A 131 -7.88 3.03 11.25
N ILE A 132 -6.60 3.03 10.86
CA ILE A 132 -5.56 3.85 11.49
C ILE A 132 -5.95 5.32 11.40
N GLN A 133 -6.37 5.80 10.23
CA GLN A 133 -6.77 7.19 10.01
C GLN A 133 -8.02 7.57 10.84
N LYS A 134 -8.95 6.65 11.07
CA LYS A 134 -10.10 6.87 11.98
C LYS A 134 -9.73 6.89 13.46
N GLY A 135 -8.48 6.56 13.78
CA GLY A 135 -7.95 6.65 15.14
C GLY A 135 -7.41 5.34 15.70
N PHE A 136 -7.61 4.19 15.06
CA PHE A 136 -7.06 2.90 15.53
C PHE A 136 -5.56 2.79 15.27
N VAL A 137 -4.78 3.68 15.87
CA VAL A 137 -3.35 3.82 15.64
C VAL A 137 -2.59 2.76 16.45
N PRO A 138 -1.90 1.81 15.79
CA PRO A 138 -1.09 0.80 16.44
C PRO A 138 0.18 1.42 17.02
N GLU A 139 0.65 0.85 18.12
CA GLU A 139 1.95 1.20 18.71
C GLU A 139 3.02 0.26 18.15
N LEU A 140 4.05 0.83 17.54
CA LEU A 140 5.22 0.07 17.10
C LEU A 140 6.07 -0.20 18.32
N GLN A 141 6.32 -1.48 18.64
CA GLN A 141 7.05 -1.94 19.83
C GLN A 141 8.32 -1.10 20.05
N VAL A 142 8.38 -0.42 21.19
CA VAL A 142 9.42 0.56 21.52
C VAL A 142 10.41 -0.08 22.48
N GLU A 143 11.52 -0.61 21.98
CA GLU A 143 12.58 -1.18 22.84
C GLU A 143 13.30 -0.09 23.66
N SER A 144 13.38 1.14 23.13
CA SER A 144 13.90 2.30 23.86
C SER A 144 13.33 3.61 23.31
N ASN A 145 12.96 4.53 24.21
CA ASN A 145 12.52 5.88 23.86
C ASN A 145 13.38 6.90 24.62
N ALA A 146 14.16 7.69 23.87
CA ALA A 146 14.97 8.77 24.45
C ALA A 146 14.15 10.04 24.76
N VAL A 147 12.91 10.14 24.27
CA VAL A 147 12.05 11.31 24.49
C VAL A 147 11.35 11.20 25.83
N LEU A 148 11.57 12.19 26.70
CA LEU A 148 10.85 12.32 27.96
C LEU A 148 9.36 12.61 27.71
N LEU A 149 8.53 11.63 28.08
CA LEU A 149 7.08 11.70 27.93
C LEU A 149 6.46 12.51 29.08
N LYS A 150 5.55 13.42 28.75
CA LYS A 150 4.76 14.16 29.74
C LYS A 150 3.62 13.31 30.28
N ARG A 151 2.99 13.74 31.39
CA ARG A 151 1.79 13.08 31.95
C ARG A 151 0.70 12.91 30.87
N GLY A 152 0.26 11.67 30.64
CA GLY A 152 -0.74 11.31 29.63
C GLY A 152 -0.21 11.31 28.19
N GLU A 153 1.09 11.49 27.98
CA GLU A 153 1.76 11.28 26.70
C GLU A 153 2.28 9.85 26.61
N ARG A 154 2.07 9.19 25.47
CA ARG A 154 2.57 7.85 25.18
C ARG A 154 3.33 7.85 23.87
N ALA A 155 4.42 7.08 23.81
CA ALA A 155 5.14 6.85 22.57
C ALA A 155 4.32 5.91 21.68
N VAL A 156 4.22 6.25 20.39
CA VAL A 156 3.47 5.49 19.38
C VAL A 156 4.43 4.80 18.42
N ALA A 157 5.51 5.49 18.02
CA ALA A 157 6.58 4.92 17.23
C ALA A 157 7.91 5.57 17.57
N VAL A 158 8.98 4.78 17.60
CA VAL A 158 10.36 5.27 17.70
C VAL A 158 11.15 4.71 16.53
N ILE A 159 11.64 5.61 15.67
CA ILE A 159 12.20 5.27 14.36
C ILE A 159 13.66 5.75 14.35
N PRO A 160 14.63 4.86 14.56
CA PRO A 160 16.05 5.23 14.52
C PRO A 160 16.50 5.51 13.09
N ARG A 161 17.71 6.06 12.90
CA ARG A 161 18.35 6.26 11.58
C ARG A 161 17.50 7.06 10.58
N VAL A 162 16.77 8.06 11.08
CA VAL A 162 16.03 9.02 10.25
C VAL A 162 16.94 10.20 9.94
N THR A 163 16.91 10.67 8.69
CA THR A 163 17.66 11.86 8.25
C THR A 163 16.70 13.03 8.08
N LEU A 164 17.00 14.14 8.75
CA LEU A 164 16.30 15.41 8.59
C LEU A 164 16.93 16.20 7.44
N LYS A 165 16.12 16.59 6.46
CA LYS A 165 16.52 17.43 5.33
C LYS A 165 15.64 18.67 5.21
N GLU A 166 16.21 19.75 4.69
CA GLU A 166 15.51 21.02 4.41
C GLU A 166 15.99 21.62 3.08
N PRO A 167 15.13 22.36 2.37
CA PRO A 167 15.55 23.19 1.25
C PRO A 167 16.52 24.28 1.73
N ARG A 168 17.64 24.46 1.01
CA ARG A 168 18.62 25.51 1.26
C ARG A 168 18.96 26.22 -0.04
N SER A 169 18.82 27.54 -0.06
CA SER A 169 19.28 28.36 -1.18
C SER A 169 20.79 28.21 -1.32
N VAL A 170 21.24 27.61 -2.42
CA VAL A 170 22.66 27.56 -2.78
C VAL A 170 23.07 28.85 -3.45
N ARG A 171 24.02 29.57 -2.85
CA ARG A 171 24.73 30.64 -3.54
C ARG A 171 25.71 29.97 -4.51
N ARG A 172 25.35 29.91 -5.80
CA ARG A 172 26.29 29.45 -6.85
C ARG A 172 27.34 30.54 -7.06
N THR A 173 28.51 30.39 -6.44
CA THR A 173 29.72 31.04 -6.95
C THR A 173 30.15 30.24 -8.19
N TYR A 174 30.30 30.90 -9.34
CA TYR A 174 30.78 30.27 -10.58
C TYR A 174 32.18 29.69 -10.33
N GLY A 175 32.23 28.39 -10.09
CA GLY A 175 33.43 27.59 -9.84
C GLY A 175 32.98 26.14 -9.74
N GLY A 176 33.38 25.31 -10.71
CA GLY A 176 32.75 24.04 -11.03
C GLY A 176 32.59 23.07 -9.85
N GLY A 177 31.42 22.45 -9.76
CA GLY A 177 31.14 21.38 -8.80
C GLY A 177 29.66 21.04 -8.81
N ALA A 178 29.32 19.87 -9.36
CA ALA A 178 27.97 19.31 -9.32
C ALA A 178 27.49 19.15 -7.86
N GLY A 179 26.47 19.91 -7.47
CA GLY A 179 25.79 19.74 -6.19
C GLY A 179 24.95 18.45 -6.18
N PRO A 180 24.87 17.70 -5.08
CA PRO A 180 24.12 16.44 -5.04
C PRO A 180 22.61 16.71 -5.16
N SER A 181 22.01 16.26 -6.26
CA SER A 181 20.56 16.21 -6.44
C SER A 181 20.01 14.95 -5.78
N ILE A 182 19.16 15.09 -4.76
CA ILE A 182 18.50 13.96 -4.11
C ILE A 182 17.07 13.85 -4.66
N ARG A 183 16.76 12.72 -5.30
CA ARG A 183 15.42 12.42 -5.81
C ARG A 183 14.64 11.68 -4.73
N ILE A 184 13.62 12.33 -4.16
CA ILE A 184 12.65 11.67 -3.26
C ILE A 184 11.46 11.22 -4.11
N ALA A 185 11.22 9.91 -4.20
CA ALA A 185 10.12 9.37 -5.00
C ALA A 185 8.80 9.45 -4.23
N LYS A 186 7.84 10.23 -4.73
CA LYS A 186 6.49 10.31 -4.14
C LYS A 186 5.87 8.91 -4.07
N GLY A 187 5.21 8.61 -2.96
CA GLY A 187 4.59 7.31 -2.73
C GLY A 187 3.51 7.02 -3.78
N VAL A 188 3.40 5.76 -4.19
CA VAL A 188 2.27 5.29 -5.01
C VAL A 188 1.07 5.13 -4.07
N TYR A 189 0.03 5.94 -4.27
CA TYR A 189 -1.23 5.81 -3.54
C TYR A 189 -1.99 4.57 -4.03
N PHE A 190 -2.48 3.75 -3.10
CA PHE A 190 -3.60 2.85 -3.38
C PHE A 190 -4.85 3.74 -3.48
N ARG A 191 -5.31 4.00 -4.70
CA ARG A 191 -6.48 4.85 -4.93
C ARG A 191 -7.77 4.03 -4.86
N THR A 192 -8.61 4.34 -3.87
CA THR A 192 -10.01 4.64 -4.12
C THR A 192 -10.12 6.15 -4.34
N SER A 193 -10.12 6.59 -5.61
CA SER A 193 -10.04 7.99 -6.08
C SER A 193 -8.70 8.69 -5.77
N GLY A 194 -7.99 9.22 -6.76
CA GLY A 194 -8.09 10.65 -6.96
C GLY A 194 -6.77 11.44 -6.89
N PHE A 195 -5.63 10.93 -6.37
CA PHE A 195 -4.36 11.68 -6.38
C PHE A 195 -3.16 11.03 -7.11
N THR A 196 -2.62 11.72 -8.14
CA THR A 196 -1.43 11.33 -8.94
C THR A 196 -0.54 12.54 -8.85
N SER A 197 0.35 12.55 -7.88
CA SER A 197 1.27 13.67 -7.72
C SER A 197 2.46 13.47 -8.66
N ARG A 198 2.37 14.05 -9.85
CA ARG A 198 3.53 14.33 -10.70
C ARG A 198 3.97 15.77 -10.40
N SER A 199 5.18 15.96 -9.87
CA SER A 199 5.92 17.21 -10.05
C SER A 199 7.35 17.06 -9.56
N GLU A 200 8.28 17.47 -10.40
CA GLU A 200 9.66 17.84 -10.07
C GLU A 200 9.64 19.25 -9.45
N SER A 201 10.47 19.49 -8.44
CA SER A 201 10.81 20.86 -8.00
C SER A 201 12.32 20.93 -7.79
N HIS A 202 12.93 21.94 -8.40
CA HIS A 202 14.37 22.18 -8.39
C HIS A 202 14.76 23.05 -7.18
N GLU A 203 14.68 22.50 -5.98
CA GLU A 203 15.42 23.03 -4.82
C GLU A 203 16.40 21.95 -4.34
N GLU A 204 17.65 22.34 -4.06
CA GLU A 204 18.62 21.40 -3.47
C GLU A 204 18.23 21.14 -2.00
N VAL A 205 17.56 20.00 -1.79
CA VAL A 205 17.26 19.47 -0.46
C VAL A 205 18.55 18.98 0.18
N ARG A 206 18.98 19.63 1.28
CA ARG A 206 20.22 19.29 1.98
C ARG A 206 19.94 18.54 3.26
N GLU A 207 20.78 17.54 3.55
CA GLU A 207 20.83 16.90 4.85
C GLU A 207 21.28 17.89 5.92
N ILE A 208 20.52 17.95 7.01
CA ILE A 208 20.77 18.81 8.16
C ILE A 208 21.36 18.00 9.29
N ASP A 209 20.76 16.85 9.58
CA ASP A 209 21.14 15.98 10.68
C ASP A 209 20.58 14.57 10.51
N SER A 210 21.13 13.62 11.25
CA SER A 210 20.65 12.24 11.30
C SER A 210 20.43 11.83 12.76
N GLY A 211 19.37 11.07 13.02
CA GLY A 211 18.90 10.85 14.38
C GLY A 211 17.73 9.88 14.49
N THR A 212 16.93 10.06 15.56
CA THR A 212 15.73 9.26 15.84
C THR A 212 14.49 10.14 15.71
N LEU A 213 13.47 9.65 15.02
CA LEU A 213 12.15 10.26 14.97
C LEU A 213 11.19 9.50 15.88
N THR A 214 10.68 10.18 16.90
CA THR A 214 9.68 9.65 17.83
C THR A 214 8.33 10.30 17.55
N LEU A 215 7.31 9.49 17.25
CA LEU A 215 5.92 9.90 17.22
C LEU A 215 5.27 9.55 18.55
N THR A 216 4.64 10.52 19.20
CA THR A 216 3.79 10.32 20.38
C THR A 216 2.35 10.66 20.04
N ASN A 217 1.42 10.38 20.95
CA ASN A 217 0.03 10.82 20.82
C ASN A 217 -0.19 12.34 20.90
N ARG A 218 0.87 13.16 21.07
CA ARG A 218 0.76 14.62 21.19
C ARG A 218 1.70 15.39 20.28
N ARG A 219 2.83 14.79 19.90
CA ARG A 219 3.88 15.46 19.12
C ARG A 219 4.76 14.47 18.38
N MET A 220 5.41 14.98 17.36
CA MET A 220 6.56 14.37 16.73
C MET A 220 7.83 15.03 17.26
N VAL A 221 8.83 14.22 17.64
CA VAL A 221 10.11 14.70 18.14
C VAL A 221 11.23 14.03 17.36
N PHE A 222 12.03 14.83 16.66
CA PHE A 222 13.28 14.38 16.08
C PHE A 222 14.44 14.75 16.99
N THR A 223 15.29 13.78 17.30
CA THR A 223 16.50 13.94 18.11
C THR A 223 17.70 13.46 17.30
N GLY A 224 18.43 14.40 16.72
CA GLY A 224 19.71 14.15 16.05
C GLY A 224 20.90 14.65 16.85
N ALA A 225 22.10 14.49 16.29
CA ALA A 225 23.35 14.88 16.96
C ALA A 225 23.51 16.41 17.08
N LYS A 226 22.91 17.18 16.16
CA LYS A 226 23.05 18.63 16.04
C LYS A 226 21.74 19.38 16.29
N ARG A 227 20.60 18.75 16.01
CA ARG A 227 19.28 19.37 16.02
C ARG A 227 18.28 18.49 16.77
N THR A 228 17.49 19.14 17.62
CA THR A 228 16.25 18.59 18.14
C THR A 228 15.09 19.38 17.55
N VAL A 229 14.10 18.69 16.99
CA VAL A 229 12.89 19.30 16.44
C VAL A 229 11.70 18.71 17.17
N ASN A 230 10.93 19.56 17.85
CA ASN A 230 9.70 19.18 18.53
C ASN A 230 8.52 19.85 17.81
N VAL A 231 7.57 19.04 17.35
CA VAL A 231 6.39 19.47 16.59
C VAL A 231 5.13 18.90 17.25
N PRO A 232 4.36 19.71 18.00
CA PRO A 232 3.02 19.33 18.41
C PRO A 232 2.17 18.93 17.21
N LEU A 233 1.37 17.86 17.32
CA LEU A 233 0.61 17.36 16.16
C LEU A 233 -0.36 18.43 15.63
N GLY A 234 -1.04 19.16 16.51
CA GLY A 234 -1.92 20.27 16.12
C GLY A 234 -1.23 21.49 15.49
N LYS A 235 0.12 21.50 15.39
CA LYS A 235 0.89 22.52 14.67
C LYS A 235 1.33 22.06 13.27
N ILE A 236 1.03 20.82 12.89
CA ILE A 236 1.26 20.32 11.53
C ILE A 236 0.16 20.88 10.63
N VAL A 237 0.56 21.65 9.63
CA VAL A 237 -0.36 22.31 8.68
C VAL A 237 -0.51 21.48 7.40
N GLY A 238 0.52 20.71 7.04
CA GLY A 238 0.47 19.84 5.88
C GLY A 238 1.51 18.74 5.94
N MET A 239 1.19 17.62 5.31
CA MET A 239 2.06 16.45 5.19
C MET A 239 2.09 16.01 3.73
N GLU A 240 3.27 15.65 3.23
CA GLU A 240 3.40 15.02 1.91
C GLU A 240 4.15 13.69 2.03
N PRO A 241 3.48 12.55 1.76
CA PRO A 241 4.06 11.23 1.95
C PRO A 241 4.91 10.77 0.75
N TYR A 242 6.01 10.08 1.06
CA TYR A 242 6.90 9.43 0.11
C TYR A 242 7.07 7.95 0.47
N LYS A 243 7.73 7.18 -0.39
CA LYS A 243 7.98 5.75 -0.15
C LYS A 243 8.76 5.53 1.16
N ASP A 244 9.82 6.31 1.36
CA ASP A 244 10.81 6.21 2.44
C ASP A 244 10.85 7.46 3.33
N ALA A 245 9.95 8.42 3.11
CA ALA A 245 9.99 9.71 3.78
C ALA A 245 8.61 10.30 4.05
N ILE A 246 8.59 11.27 4.97
CA ILE A 246 7.46 12.17 5.17
C ILE A 246 7.96 13.61 5.17
N ALA A 247 7.34 14.46 4.36
CA ALA A 247 7.56 15.90 4.39
C ALA A 247 6.50 16.57 5.27
N ILE A 248 6.94 17.47 6.14
CA ILE A 248 6.10 18.16 7.12
C ILE A 248 6.21 19.66 6.91
N ASN A 249 5.05 20.31 6.80
CA ASN A 249 4.90 21.75 6.91
C ASN A 249 4.22 22.04 8.24
N ARG A 250 4.82 22.94 9.04
CA ARG A 250 4.30 23.30 10.37
C ARG A 250 4.19 24.79 10.53
N ASP A 251 3.22 25.18 11.36
CA ASP A 251 2.98 26.56 11.72
C ASP A 251 4.26 27.21 12.30
N GLY A 252 4.48 28.48 11.94
CA GLY A 252 5.67 29.24 12.32
C GLY A 252 6.96 28.87 11.56
N LYS A 253 6.92 27.97 10.56
CA LYS A 253 8.09 27.61 9.75
C LYS A 253 7.80 27.63 8.26
N GLN A 254 8.56 28.43 7.52
CA GLN A 254 8.43 28.59 6.06
C GLN A 254 9.02 27.42 5.26
N ARG A 255 10.02 26.72 5.81
CA ARG A 255 10.71 25.63 5.09
C ARG A 255 10.15 24.28 5.49
N THR A 256 9.75 23.49 4.50
CA THR A 256 9.36 22.10 4.65
C THR A 256 10.51 21.26 5.23
N GLU A 257 10.18 20.42 6.21
CA GLU A 257 11.11 19.46 6.81
C GLU A 257 10.85 18.08 6.21
N TYR A 258 11.88 17.43 5.68
CA TYR A 258 11.80 16.07 5.16
C TYR A 258 12.45 15.11 6.14
N TYR A 259 11.73 14.08 6.54
CA TYR A 259 12.23 13.01 7.39
C TYR A 259 12.35 11.74 6.56
N THR A 260 13.55 11.42 6.10
CA THR A 260 13.81 10.26 5.21
C THR A 260 14.37 9.07 5.98
N GLY A 261 14.15 7.85 5.47
CA GLY A 261 14.57 6.60 6.09
C GLY A 261 13.57 6.05 7.12
N ILE A 262 12.32 6.52 7.09
CA ILE A 262 11.28 6.08 8.05
C ILE A 262 10.82 4.64 7.78
N ASP A 263 11.00 4.15 6.55
CA ASP A 263 10.67 2.79 6.10
C ASP A 263 11.59 1.70 6.70
N ASN A 264 12.59 2.10 7.48
CA ASN A 264 13.38 1.17 8.27
C ASN A 264 12.61 0.59 9.48
N ALA A 265 11.52 1.24 9.89
CA ALA A 265 10.57 0.73 10.85
C ALA A 265 9.46 -0.03 10.11
N HIS A 266 8.90 -1.04 10.77
CA HIS A 266 7.86 -1.88 10.20
C HIS A 266 6.64 -1.90 11.12
N LEU A 267 5.47 -1.88 10.50
CA LEU A 267 4.20 -2.03 11.16
C LEU A 267 3.64 -3.43 10.86
N THR A 268 3.16 -4.11 11.90
CA THR A 268 2.41 -5.35 11.78
C THR A 268 0.92 -5.04 11.78
N ILE A 269 0.23 -5.45 10.71
CA ILE A 269 -1.20 -5.23 10.50
C ILE A 269 -1.92 -6.58 10.51
N GLY A 270 -3.01 -6.68 11.29
CA GLY A 270 -3.90 -7.85 11.30
C GLY A 270 -5.24 -7.55 10.63
N VAL A 271 -5.63 -8.33 9.61
CA VAL A 271 -6.95 -8.23 8.97
C VAL A 271 -7.52 -9.61 8.73
N GLY A 272 -8.63 -9.93 9.40
CA GLY A 272 -9.35 -11.20 9.21
C GLY A 272 -8.47 -12.44 9.44
N GLY A 273 -7.65 -12.43 10.49
CA GLY A 273 -6.72 -13.52 10.83
C GLY A 273 -5.41 -13.53 10.03
N ARG A 274 -5.28 -12.69 9.00
CA ARG A 274 -4.04 -12.54 8.22
C ARG A 274 -3.16 -11.45 8.81
N THR A 275 -1.86 -11.71 8.81
CA THR A 275 -0.86 -10.78 9.33
C THR A 275 0.02 -10.28 8.20
N HIS A 276 0.18 -8.95 8.11
CA HIS A 276 1.00 -8.29 7.11
C HIS A 276 2.05 -7.43 7.79
N VAL A 277 3.31 -7.64 7.45
CA VAL A 277 4.39 -6.71 7.80
C VAL A 277 4.53 -5.70 6.66
N VAL A 278 4.40 -4.42 6.99
CA VAL A 278 4.53 -3.31 6.04
C VAL A 278 5.60 -2.33 6.51
N PRO A 279 6.44 -1.78 5.61
CA PRO A 279 7.34 -0.71 5.98
C PRO A 279 6.53 0.53 6.38
N LEU A 280 7.06 1.28 7.35
CA LEU A 280 6.50 2.57 7.77
C LEU A 280 6.80 3.64 6.71
N SER A 281 6.10 3.55 5.58
CA SER A 281 6.14 4.57 4.52
C SER A 281 5.52 5.89 4.99
N GLY A 282 5.72 6.95 4.22
CA GLY A 282 5.10 8.24 4.49
C GLY A 282 3.58 8.17 4.57
N VAL A 283 2.94 7.31 3.78
CA VAL A 283 1.48 7.13 3.81
C VAL A 283 1.04 6.53 5.14
N VAL A 284 1.70 5.46 5.60
CA VAL A 284 1.42 4.84 6.90
C VAL A 284 1.62 5.86 8.02
N PHE A 285 2.74 6.56 8.02
CA PHE A 285 3.05 7.59 9.02
C PHE A 285 2.00 8.72 9.03
N MET A 286 1.57 9.18 7.86
CA MET A 286 0.53 10.19 7.72
C MET A 286 -0.81 9.71 8.29
N CYS A 287 -1.25 8.48 7.96
CA CYS A 287 -2.46 7.91 8.55
C CYS A 287 -2.36 7.83 10.07
N MET A 288 -1.19 7.46 10.63
CA MET A 288 -0.99 7.43 12.08
C MET A 288 -1.13 8.82 12.71
N VAL A 289 -0.52 9.86 12.12
CA VAL A 289 -0.66 11.24 12.61
C VAL A 289 -2.11 11.71 12.55
N GLN A 290 -2.81 11.46 11.44
CA GLN A 290 -4.23 11.79 11.29
C GLN A 290 -5.11 11.06 12.31
N GLY A 291 -4.87 9.77 12.53
CA GLY A 291 -5.57 9.00 13.54
C GLY A 291 -5.37 9.51 14.96
N LEU A 292 -4.15 9.98 15.29
CA LEU A 292 -3.87 10.57 16.59
C LEU A 292 -4.59 11.92 16.78
N LEU A 293 -4.68 12.73 15.73
CA LEU A 293 -5.44 13.99 15.74
C LEU A 293 -6.96 13.74 15.86
N ASN A 294 -7.48 12.72 15.19
CA ASN A 294 -8.90 12.36 15.22
C ASN A 294 -9.35 11.72 16.55
N ARG A 295 -8.41 11.31 17.40
CA ARG A 295 -8.68 10.77 18.74
C ARG A 295 -8.74 11.83 19.84
N GLU A 296 -8.46 13.10 19.54
CA GLU A 296 -8.61 14.19 20.51
C GLU A 296 -10.11 14.58 20.66
N GLU A 297 -10.92 13.65 21.16
CA GLU A 297 -12.27 13.86 21.74
C GLU A 297 -12.44 13.03 23.02
#